data_AF-A0A953ZE49-F1
#
_entry.id   AF-A0A953ZE49-F1
#
_cell.length_a   1.000
_cell.length_b   1.000
_cell.length_c   1.000
_cell.angle_alpha   90.00
_cell.angle_beta   90.00
_cell.angle_gamma   90.00
#
_symmetry.space_group_name_H-M   'P 1'
#
loop_
_entity.id
_entity.type
_entity.pdbx_description
1 polymer ?
#
loop_
_entity_poly.entity_id
_entity_poly.type
_entity_poly.pdbx_seq_one_letter_code
_entity_poly.pdbx_strand_id
1 'polypeptide(L)'
;MPSDPWDLVGTLGELPFPGCVVLEGTEPTRYSKEGKSAILMELPAPLELAGVAYRWIQASARYEGEAVHDLKKAGDRLTVALTCIPKEKYKEGSLDTSWWRGGAAFIGTIELT
;
A
#
# COMPACT_ATOMS: atom_id res chain seq x y z
N MET A 1 -9.44 -1.74 20.35
CA MET A 1 -8.43 -1.18 19.45
C MET A 1 -7.51 -2.31 19.06
N PRO A 2 -7.23 -2.58 17.77
CA PRO A 2 -6.17 -3.51 17.42
C PRO A 2 -4.86 -2.88 17.91
N SER A 3 -4.22 -3.53 18.88
CA SER A 3 -3.00 -3.02 19.53
C SER A 3 -1.74 -3.35 18.73
N ASP A 4 -1.86 -4.21 17.72
CA ASP A 4 -0.74 -4.69 16.94
C ASP A 4 -0.96 -4.44 15.43
N PRO A 5 -0.03 -3.80 14.70
CA PRO A 5 -0.03 -3.80 13.23
C PRO A 5 -0.07 -5.20 12.60
N TRP A 6 0.22 -6.27 13.35
CA TRP A 6 0.05 -7.67 12.91
C TRP A 6 -1.40 -8.18 13.04
N ASP A 7 -2.26 -7.60 13.90
CA ASP A 7 -3.70 -7.98 14.02
C ASP A 7 -4.50 -7.63 12.75
N LEU A 8 -3.97 -6.69 11.97
CA LEU A 8 -4.52 -6.21 10.71
C LEU A 8 -4.57 -7.30 9.64
N VAL A 9 -3.56 -8.17 9.59
CA VAL A 9 -3.51 -9.32 8.66
C VAL A 9 -4.64 -10.31 8.97
N GLY A 10 -4.93 -10.54 10.26
CA GLY A 10 -6.04 -11.40 10.68
C GLY A 10 -7.43 -10.80 10.45
N THR A 11 -7.53 -9.46 10.40
CA THR A 11 -8.81 -8.73 10.24
C THR A 11 -9.20 -8.55 8.77
N LEU A 12 -8.22 -8.39 7.89
CA LEU A 12 -8.47 -8.10 6.47
C LEU A 12 -8.53 -9.35 5.58
N GLY A 13 -8.20 -10.51 6.14
CA GLY A 13 -8.17 -11.78 5.43
C GLY A 13 -6.96 -11.89 4.48
N GLU A 14 -6.55 -13.11 4.17
CA GLU A 14 -5.47 -13.41 3.22
C GLU A 14 -5.87 -13.16 1.74
N LEU A 15 -6.94 -12.40 1.50
CA LEU A 15 -7.51 -12.20 0.18
C LEU A 15 -6.84 -11.01 -0.53
N PRO A 16 -6.65 -11.09 -1.86
CA PRO A 16 -6.09 -9.98 -2.61
C PRO A 16 -7.03 -8.78 -2.54
N PHE A 17 -6.50 -7.60 -2.25
CA PHE A 17 -7.29 -6.37 -2.26
C PHE A 17 -7.61 -5.99 -3.72
N PRO A 18 -8.89 -5.99 -4.13
CA PRO A 18 -9.24 -5.49 -5.44
C PRO A 18 -9.03 -3.96 -5.45
N GLY A 19 -8.36 -3.43 -6.46
CA GLY A 19 -8.09 -2.00 -6.58
C GLY A 19 -7.60 -1.63 -7.96
N CYS A 20 -7.83 -0.37 -8.34
CA CYS A 20 -7.29 0.20 -9.58
C CYS A 20 -6.01 0.95 -9.26
N VAL A 21 -4.94 0.70 -10.04
CA VAL A 21 -3.72 1.49 -9.93
C VAL A 21 -3.99 2.90 -10.45
N VAL A 22 -3.86 3.89 -9.58
CA VAL A 22 -4.09 5.31 -9.91
C VAL A 22 -2.78 6.09 -10.07
N LEU A 23 -1.67 5.57 -9.53
CA LEU A 23 -0.34 6.16 -9.65
C LEU A 23 0.74 5.09 -9.52
N GLU A 24 1.79 5.22 -10.30
CA GLU A 24 2.99 4.37 -10.25
C GLU A 24 4.23 5.24 -10.25
N GLY A 25 5.26 4.81 -9.52
CA GLY A 25 6.52 5.51 -9.51
C GLY A 25 7.39 5.08 -8.35
N THR A 26 7.99 6.08 -7.71
CA THR A 26 8.97 5.87 -6.67
C THR A 26 8.58 6.66 -5.43
N GLU A 27 8.43 5.95 -4.32
CA GLU A 27 8.37 6.54 -2.98
C GLU A 27 9.78 7.01 -2.56
N PRO A 28 9.95 8.28 -2.16
CA PRO A 28 11.19 8.75 -1.59
C PRO A 28 11.51 7.99 -0.30
N THR A 29 12.74 7.47 -0.17
CA THR A 29 13.19 6.89 1.09
C THR A 29 14.33 7.68 1.68
N ARG A 30 14.47 7.63 3.01
CA ARG A 30 15.58 8.29 3.70
C ARG A 30 16.94 7.65 3.36
N TYR A 31 16.95 6.43 2.85
CA TYR A 31 18.14 5.61 2.69
C TYR A 31 18.60 5.47 1.23
N SER A 32 17.74 5.77 0.25
CA SER A 32 18.08 5.70 -1.17
C SER A 32 17.66 6.97 -1.91
N LYS A 33 18.59 7.54 -2.69
CA LYS A 33 18.30 8.64 -3.62
C LYS A 33 17.39 8.20 -4.78
N GLU A 34 17.39 6.91 -5.08
CA GLU A 34 16.58 6.30 -6.13
C GLU A 34 15.18 5.94 -5.63
N GLY A 35 14.94 6.02 -4.32
CA GLY A 35 13.68 5.67 -3.66
C GLY A 35 13.31 4.19 -3.78
N LYS A 36 12.06 3.85 -3.45
CA LYS A 36 11.50 2.50 -3.59
C LYS A 36 10.35 2.52 -4.58
N SER A 37 10.28 1.52 -5.43
CA SER A 37 9.17 1.41 -6.37
C SER A 37 7.87 1.20 -5.60
N ALA A 38 6.86 2.00 -5.93
CA ALA A 38 5.58 2.01 -5.25
C ALA A 38 4.43 2.28 -6.23
N ILE A 39 3.26 1.78 -5.88
CA ILE A 39 2.00 2.07 -6.55
C ILE A 39 0.99 2.57 -5.53
N LEU A 40 0.11 3.44 -5.99
CA LEU A 40 -1.08 3.81 -5.28
C LEU A 40 -2.27 3.13 -5.94
N MET A 41 -3.06 2.44 -5.13
CA MET A 41 -4.30 1.81 -5.55
C MET A 41 -5.48 2.53 -4.89
N GLU A 42 -6.53 2.78 -5.67
CA GLU A 42 -7.84 3.15 -5.15
C GLU A 42 -8.68 1.89 -4.99
N LEU A 43 -9.28 1.72 -3.80
CA LEU A 43 -10.19 0.63 -3.53
C LEU A 43 -11.58 0.93 -4.09
N PRO A 44 -12.31 -0.08 -4.62
CA PRO A 44 -13.67 0.10 -5.12
C PRO A 44 -14.67 0.47 -4.01
N ALA A 45 -14.37 0.06 -2.77
CA ALA A 45 -15.09 0.43 -1.57
C ALA A 45 -14.09 0.81 -0.47
N PRO A 46 -14.40 1.82 0.38
CA PRO A 46 -13.54 2.14 1.51
C PRO A 46 -13.41 0.94 2.46
N LEU A 47 -12.19 0.70 2.91
CA LEU A 47 -11.90 -0.23 3.97
C LEU A 47 -12.07 0.48 5.32
N GLU A 48 -12.98 0.00 6.16
CA GLU A 48 -13.19 0.53 7.50
C GLU A 48 -12.33 -0.23 8.51
N LEU A 49 -11.45 0.47 9.21
CA LEU A 49 -10.62 -0.12 10.26
C LEU A 49 -10.46 0.84 11.43
N ALA A 50 -10.75 0.38 12.64
CA ALA A 50 -10.65 1.16 13.87
C ALA A 50 -11.42 2.50 13.83
N GLY A 51 -12.51 2.56 13.07
CA GLY A 51 -13.33 3.77 12.90
C GLY A 51 -12.78 4.76 11.87
N VAL A 52 -11.80 4.35 11.05
CA VAL A 52 -11.22 5.14 9.98
C VAL A 52 -11.48 4.47 8.64
N ALA A 53 -11.95 5.26 7.68
CA ALA A 53 -12.23 4.85 6.31
C ALA A 53 -10.99 5.05 5.42
N TYR A 54 -10.45 3.98 4.87
CA TYR A 54 -9.32 3.97 3.96
C TYR A 54 -9.78 3.69 2.54
N ARG A 55 -9.58 4.63 1.63
CA ARG A 55 -9.94 4.46 0.22
C ARG A 55 -8.75 4.27 -0.71
N TRP A 56 -7.55 4.60 -0.21
CA TRP A 56 -6.32 4.43 -0.95
C TRP A 56 -5.36 3.54 -0.17
N ILE A 57 -4.67 2.67 -0.89
CA ILE A 57 -3.59 1.83 -0.36
C ILE A 57 -2.36 2.07 -1.22
N GLN A 58 -1.25 2.43 -0.59
CA GLN A 58 0.05 2.39 -1.25
C GLN A 58 0.65 1.01 -1.07
N ALA A 59 1.03 0.37 -2.17
CA ALA A 59 1.83 -0.84 -2.18
C ALA A 59 3.27 -0.51 -2.56
N SER A 60 4.23 -0.92 -1.75
CA SER A 60 5.66 -0.77 -2.05
C SER A 60 6.40 -2.09 -1.94
N ALA A 61 7.47 -2.23 -2.73
CA ALA A 61 8.34 -3.38 -2.68
C ALA A 61 8.95 -3.54 -1.27
N ARG A 62 9.06 -4.78 -0.78
CA ARG A 62 9.62 -5.04 0.55
C ARG A 62 11.13 -4.84 0.56
N TYR A 63 11.81 -5.21 -0.53
CA TYR A 63 13.26 -5.14 -0.64
C TYR A 63 13.72 -3.97 -1.52
N GLU A 64 14.86 -3.38 -1.15
CA GLU A 64 15.52 -2.39 -1.99
C GLU A 64 16.05 -3.06 -3.26
N GLY A 65 15.80 -2.45 -4.42
CA GLY A 65 16.17 -3.00 -5.72
C GLY A 65 15.09 -3.84 -6.42
N GLU A 66 14.01 -4.21 -5.73
CA GLU A 66 12.83 -4.79 -6.37
C GLU A 66 11.97 -3.69 -7.02
N ALA A 67 11.81 -3.76 -8.34
CA ALA A 67 10.98 -2.84 -9.09
C ALA A 67 9.53 -3.34 -9.14
N VAL A 68 8.55 -2.44 -8.96
CA VAL A 68 7.13 -2.74 -9.26
C VAL A 68 6.96 -3.19 -10.71
N HIS A 69 7.82 -2.73 -11.62
CA HIS A 69 7.81 -3.18 -13.00
C HIS A 69 8.10 -4.69 -13.14
N ASP A 70 8.88 -5.29 -12.24
CA ASP A 70 9.04 -6.75 -12.18
C ASP A 70 7.87 -7.43 -11.47
N LEU A 71 7.16 -6.69 -10.59
CA LEU A 71 5.89 -7.13 -10.00
C LEU A 71 4.78 -7.27 -11.06
N LYS A 72 4.68 -6.36 -12.03
CA LYS A 72 3.68 -6.40 -13.13
C LYS A 72 3.86 -7.54 -14.13
N LYS A 73 5.06 -8.11 -14.28
CA LYS A 73 5.32 -9.19 -15.24
C LYS A 73 4.76 -10.53 -14.79
N ALA A 74 4.54 -10.71 -13.49
CA ALA A 74 3.90 -11.88 -12.94
C ALA A 74 2.40 -11.58 -12.84
N GLY A 75 1.58 -12.31 -13.60
CA GLY A 75 0.13 -12.39 -13.37
C GLY A 75 -0.25 -13.06 -12.04
N ASP A 76 0.68 -13.06 -11.08
CA ASP A 76 0.67 -13.83 -9.85
C ASP A 76 0.95 -12.87 -8.70
N ARG A 77 -0.11 -12.49 -7.98
CA ARG A 77 -0.12 -12.25 -6.53
C ARG A 77 1.21 -11.80 -5.91
N LEU A 78 1.30 -10.53 -5.55
CA LEU A 78 2.53 -9.91 -5.10
C LEU A 78 2.48 -9.62 -3.61
N THR A 79 3.42 -10.18 -2.84
CA THR A 79 3.55 -9.87 -1.41
C THR A 79 4.27 -8.53 -1.25
N VAL A 80 3.54 -7.50 -0.87
CA VAL A 80 4.02 -6.11 -0.79
C VAL A 80 3.79 -5.54 0.59
N ALA A 81 4.52 -4.47 0.92
CA ALA A 81 4.18 -3.63 2.05
C ALA A 81 2.99 -2.75 1.64
N LEU A 82 1.91 -2.81 2.40
CA LEU A 82 0.70 -2.02 2.18
C LEU A 82 0.57 -0.96 3.26
N THR A 83 0.36 0.28 2.84
CA THR A 83 0.10 1.43 3.71
C THR A 83 -1.26 2.02 3.36
N CYS A 84 -2.20 1.96 4.29
CA CYS A 84 -3.52 2.54 4.09
C CYS A 84 -3.49 4.05 4.33
N ILE A 85 -4.09 4.79 3.40
CA ILE A 85 -4.14 6.24 3.39
C ILE A 85 -5.61 6.68 3.56
N PRO A 86 -5.95 7.34 4.69
CA PRO A 86 -7.29 7.85 4.90
C PRO A 86 -7.54 9.07 4.03
N LYS A 87 -8.81 9.38 3.77
CA LYS A 87 -9.20 10.39 2.78
C LYS A 87 -8.66 11.78 3.09
N GLU A 88 -8.70 12.18 4.34
CA GLU A 88 -8.20 13.46 4.83
C GLU A 88 -6.68 13.62 4.72
N LYS A 89 -5.97 12.52 4.44
CA LYS A 89 -4.53 12.48 4.26
C LYS A 89 -4.13 12.29 2.80
N TYR A 90 -5.01 11.79 1.93
CA TYR A 90 -4.69 11.61 0.52
C TYR A 90 -4.22 12.92 -0.14
N LYS A 91 -3.07 12.84 -0.81
CA LYS A 91 -2.53 13.91 -1.64
C LYS A 91 -2.45 13.41 -3.07
N GLU A 92 -3.25 14.03 -3.95
CA GLU A 92 -3.27 13.68 -5.36
C GLU A 92 -1.87 13.75 -5.99
N GLY A 93 -1.54 12.75 -6.81
CA GLY A 93 -0.27 12.68 -7.52
C GLY A 93 0.97 12.41 -6.65
N SER A 94 0.82 11.93 -5.41
CA SER A 94 1.95 11.70 -4.50
C SER A 94 2.02 10.26 -3.98
N LEU A 95 3.22 9.67 -4.06
CA LEU A 95 3.61 8.41 -3.41
C LEU A 95 4.47 8.63 -2.15
N ASP A 96 4.67 9.90 -1.78
CA ASP A 96 5.37 10.22 -0.55
C ASP A 96 4.41 9.96 0.61
N THR A 97 4.72 8.99 1.47
CA THR A 97 3.98 8.76 2.73
C THR A 97 4.74 9.25 3.96
N SER A 98 5.90 9.91 3.78
CA SER A 98 6.78 10.30 4.89
C SER A 98 6.16 11.31 5.85
N TRP A 99 5.18 12.09 5.39
CA TRP A 99 4.43 13.05 6.18
C TRP A 99 3.34 12.41 7.05
N TRP A 100 3.08 11.10 6.89
CA TRP A 100 2.10 10.32 7.64
C TRP A 100 2.78 9.24 8.48
N ARG A 101 2.58 9.28 9.80
CA ARG A 101 2.93 8.21 10.73
C ARG A 101 1.70 7.90 11.58
N GLY A 102 1.18 6.68 11.51
CA GLY A 102 0.02 6.25 12.30
C GLY A 102 -1.11 5.57 11.51
N GLY A 103 -0.92 5.25 10.24
CA GLY A 103 -1.89 4.46 9.47
C GLY A 103 -1.75 2.95 9.69
N ALA A 104 -2.73 2.22 9.17
CA ALA A 104 -2.65 0.78 9.05
C ALA A 104 -1.59 0.43 8.00
N ALA A 105 -0.49 -0.15 8.44
CA ALA A 105 0.54 -0.72 7.59
C ALA A 105 0.64 -2.21 7.87
N PHE A 106 0.59 -3.03 6.83
CA PHE A 106 0.66 -4.48 6.95
C PHE A 106 1.28 -5.08 5.69
N ILE A 107 1.64 -6.36 5.76
CA ILE A 107 2.10 -7.10 4.59
C ILE A 107 0.91 -7.85 4.04
N GLY A 108 0.64 -7.67 2.75
CA GLY A 108 -0.46 -8.34 2.09
C GLY A 108 -0.10 -8.71 0.67
N THR A 109 -0.98 -9.50 0.07
CA THR A 109 -0.89 -9.86 -1.33
C THR A 109 -1.80 -8.93 -2.12
N ILE A 110 -1.30 -8.34 -3.19
CA ILE A 110 -2.12 -7.61 -4.16
C ILE A 110 -2.23 -8.41 -5.45
N GLU A 111 -3.39 -8.31 -6.09
CA GLU A 111 -3.63 -8.85 -7.43
C GLU A 111 -3.91 -7.66 -8.34
N LEU A 112 -3.01 -7.42 -9.30
CA LEU A 112 -3.12 -6.33 -10.25
C LEU A 112 -3.89 -6.84 -11.47
N THR A 113 -5.15 -6.44 -11.61
CA THR A 113 -5.99 -6.69 -12.79
C THR A 113 -5.92 -5.56 -13.80
#